data_AF-A0A139SL81-F1
#
_entry.id   AF-A0A139SL81-F1
#
_cell.length_a   1.000
_cell.length_b   1.000
_cell.length_c   1.000
_cell.angle_alpha   90.00
_cell.angle_beta   90.00
_cell.angle_gamma   90.00
#
_symmetry.space_group_name_H-M   'P 1'
#
loop_
_entity.id
_entity.type
_entity.pdbx_description
1 polymer ?
#
loop_
_entity_poly.entity_id
_entity_poly.type
_entity_poly.pdbx_seq_one_letter_code
_entity_poly.pdbx_strand_id
1 'polypeptide(L)'
;MMIVQSLHNPILGGGILLIAVSLYLQLTLQRRLDRLETRFKDNRLNSEQLDRWTFWARWLPVIFTVLGVVLLIWGFNEALEAAEAAELQGANSR
;
A
#
# COMPACT_ATOMS: atom_id res chain seq x y z
N MET A 1 -20.48 -15.91 -0.60
CA MET A 1 -19.30 -16.73 -1.02
C MET A 1 -18.38 -16.01 -2.00
N MET A 2 -18.90 -15.08 -2.83
CA MET A 2 -18.14 -14.29 -3.82
C MET A 2 -16.98 -13.45 -3.24
N ILE A 3 -17.15 -12.83 -2.07
CA ILE A 3 -16.11 -12.01 -1.40
C ILE A 3 -14.89 -12.85 -0.98
N VAL A 4 -15.09 -14.12 -0.61
CA VAL A 4 -14.00 -15.00 -0.16
C VAL A 4 -13.16 -15.50 -1.35
N GLN A 5 -13.77 -15.60 -2.54
CA GLN A 5 -13.04 -15.93 -3.77
C GLN A 5 -12.27 -14.73 -4.32
N SER A 6 -12.79 -13.50 -4.20
CA SER A 6 -12.01 -12.30 -4.57
C SER A 6 -10.83 -12.07 -3.62
N LEU A 7 -10.93 -12.46 -2.34
CA LEU A 7 -9.81 -12.46 -1.40
C LEU A 7 -8.66 -13.43 -1.76
N HIS A 8 -8.90 -14.42 -2.62
CA HIS A 8 -7.85 -15.28 -3.18
C HIS A 8 -7.13 -14.65 -4.38
N ASN A 9 -7.59 -13.49 -4.87
CA ASN A 9 -6.86 -12.79 -5.93
C ASN A 9 -5.55 -12.23 -5.34
N PRO A 10 -4.38 -12.71 -5.78
CA PRO A 10 -3.09 -12.28 -5.25
C PRO A 10 -2.83 -10.78 -5.48
N ILE A 11 -3.47 -10.16 -6.48
CA ILE A 11 -3.38 -8.74 -6.77
C ILE A 11 -4.10 -7.92 -5.70
N LEU A 12 -5.33 -8.31 -5.34
CA LEU A 12 -6.08 -7.66 -4.26
C LEU A 12 -5.36 -7.83 -2.91
N GLY A 13 -4.85 -9.03 -2.63
CA GLY A 13 -4.02 -9.29 -1.44
C GLY A 13 -2.77 -8.42 -1.39
N GLY A 14 -2.06 -8.27 -2.52
CA GLY A 14 -0.89 -7.40 -2.64
C GLY A 14 -1.22 -5.92 -2.43
N GLY A 15 -2.34 -5.45 -2.99
CA GLY A 15 -2.84 -4.08 -2.80
C GLY A 15 -3.14 -3.77 -1.33
N ILE A 16 -3.87 -4.65 -0.63
CA ILE A 16 -4.16 -4.51 0.81
C ILE A 16 -2.87 -4.49 1.62
N LEU A 17 -1.92 -5.39 1.32
CA LEU A 17 -0.64 -5.48 2.03
C LEU A 17 0.17 -4.18 1.88
N LEU A 18 0.25 -3.60 0.68
CA LEU A 18 0.96 -2.34 0.44
C LEU A 18 0.34 -1.17 1.22
N ILE A 19 -0.99 -1.13 1.33
CA ILE A 19 -1.69 -0.13 2.14
C ILE A 19 -1.38 -0.34 3.63
N ALA A 20 -1.41 -1.58 4.12
CA ALA A 20 -1.06 -1.90 5.50
C ALA A 20 0.41 -1.51 5.83
N VAL A 21 1.33 -1.81 4.91
CA VAL A 21 2.75 -1.41 5.01
C VAL A 21 2.90 0.11 5.01
N SER A 22 2.14 0.83 4.18
CA SER A 22 2.13 2.29 4.18
C SER A 22 1.70 2.88 5.53
N LEU A 23 0.60 2.37 6.09
CA LEU A 23 0.12 2.80 7.41
C LEU A 23 1.14 2.50 8.52
N TYR A 24 1.75 1.32 8.48
CA TYR A 24 2.82 0.95 9.41
C TYR A 24 4.05 1.87 9.29
N LEU A 25 4.44 2.21 8.06
CA LEU A 25 5.52 3.16 7.79
C LEU A 25 5.18 4.54 8.32
N GLN A 26 3.97 5.08 8.10
CA GLN A 26 3.57 6.38 8.64
C GLN A 26 3.69 6.43 10.17
N LEU A 27 3.18 5.41 10.86
CA LEU A 27 3.27 5.31 12.32
C LEU A 27 4.71 5.19 12.82
N THR A 28 5.54 4.42 12.11
CA THR A 28 6.93 4.18 12.50
C THR A 28 7.81 5.40 12.20
N LEU A 29 7.56 6.09 11.07
CA LEU A 29 8.33 7.24 10.62
C LEU A 29 8.06 8.47 11.49
N GLN A 30 6.82 8.68 11.96
CA GLN A 30 6.52 9.70 12.97
C GLN A 30 7.41 9.53 14.22
N ARG A 31 7.45 8.32 14.80
CA ARG A 31 8.29 8.01 15.98
C ARG A 31 9.79 8.07 15.71
N ARG A 32 10.23 7.96 14.45
CA ARG A 32 11.65 8.05 14.08
C ARG A 32 12.06 9.49 13.80
N LEU A 33 11.19 10.31 13.23
CA LEU A 33 11.42 11.74 13.03
C LEU A 33 11.62 12.45 14.37
N ASP A 34 10.79 12.19 15.38
CA ASP A 34 10.97 12.76 16.72
C ASP A 34 12.34 12.41 17.33
N ARG A 35 12.79 11.17 17.14
CA ARG A 35 14.10 10.70 17.60
C ARG A 35 15.26 11.31 16.81
N LEU A 36 15.07 11.54 15.51
CA LEU A 36 16.06 12.19 14.65
C LEU A 36 16.19 13.67 15.00
N GLU A 37 15.09 14.37 15.26
CA GLU A 37 15.10 15.77 15.71
C GLU A 37 15.87 15.92 17.03
N THR A 38 15.64 15.01 17.97
CA THR A 38 16.38 14.99 19.25
C THR A 38 17.88 14.80 19.02
N ARG A 39 18.28 13.88 18.14
CA ARG A 39 19.71 13.63 17.82
C ARG A 39 20.37 14.74 17.00
N PHE A 40 19.59 15.49 16.22
CA PHE A 40 20.06 16.68 15.51
C PHE A 40 20.35 17.81 16.51
N LYS A 41 19.48 18.02 17.50
CA LYS A 41 19.73 18.97 18.61
C LYS A 41 21.00 18.64 19.39
N ASP A 42 21.37 17.36 19.48
CA ASP A 42 22.63 16.89 20.07
C ASP A 42 23.87 17.07 19.17
N ASN A 43 23.76 17.76 18.01
CA ASN A 43 24.84 18.02 17.05
C ASN A 43 25.54 16.76 16.49
N ARG A 44 24.92 15.59 16.62
CA ARG A 44 25.47 14.29 16.16
C ARG A 44 25.10 13.95 14.72
N LEU A 45 24.25 14.76 14.06
CA LEU A 45 23.78 14.52 12.71
C LEU A 45 24.00 15.75 11.82
N ASN A 46 24.49 15.50 10.61
CA ASN A 46 24.66 16.53 9.58
C ASN A 46 23.29 16.88 8.95
N SER A 47 23.03 18.15 8.68
CA SER A 47 21.74 18.65 8.16
C SER A 47 21.36 18.03 6.82
N GLU A 48 22.33 17.78 5.93
CA GLU A 48 22.09 17.14 4.63
C GLU A 48 21.56 15.70 4.77
N GLN A 49 22.00 14.97 5.79
CA GLN A 49 21.51 13.62 6.05
C GLN A 49 20.07 13.68 6.56
N LEU A 50 19.79 14.59 7.50
CA LEU A 50 18.45 14.78 8.06
C LEU A 50 17.44 15.09 6.95
N ASP A 51 17.78 15.99 6.03
CA ASP A 51 16.90 16.36 4.91
C ASP A 51 16.58 15.18 3.99
N ARG A 52 17.59 14.39 3.63
CA ARG A 52 17.39 13.20 2.80
C ARG A 52 16.49 12.17 3.48
N TRP A 53 16.72 11.89 4.78
CA TRP A 53 15.89 10.95 5.55
C TRP A 53 14.45 11.46 5.70
N THR A 54 14.26 12.75 5.93
CA THR A 54 12.94 13.38 6.08
C THR A 54 12.18 13.38 4.75
N PHE A 55 12.87 13.64 3.64
CA PHE A 55 12.31 13.55 2.29
C PHE A 55 11.78 12.14 2.01
N TRP A 56 12.59 11.11 2.19
CA TRP A 56 12.16 9.72 1.99
C TRP A 56 11.05 9.33 2.96
N ALA A 57 11.14 9.72 4.23
CA ALA A 57 10.10 9.44 5.22
C ALA A 57 8.72 10.02 4.83
N ARG A 58 8.69 11.17 4.16
CA ARG A 58 7.46 11.79 3.70
C ARG A 58 6.92 11.13 2.43
N TRP A 59 7.79 10.77 1.49
CA TRP A 59 7.37 10.26 0.18
C TRP A 59 7.14 8.76 0.11
N LEU A 60 7.89 7.95 0.86
CA LEU A 60 7.75 6.48 0.82
C LEU A 60 6.30 6.04 1.10
N PRO A 61 5.64 6.49 2.18
CA PRO A 61 4.29 6.02 2.46
C PRO A 61 3.29 6.44 1.38
N VAL A 62 3.45 7.64 0.82
CA VAL A 62 2.60 8.12 -0.28
C VAL A 62 2.73 7.20 -1.50
N ILE A 63 3.97 6.86 -1.90
CA ILE A 63 4.22 5.96 -3.03
C ILE A 63 3.59 4.59 -2.78
N PHE A 64 3.79 4.01 -1.58
CA PHE A 64 3.21 2.72 -1.23
C PHE A 64 1.67 2.75 -1.23
N THR A 65 1.05 3.82 -0.74
CA THR A 65 -0.41 3.98 -0.79
C THR A 65 -0.91 4.07 -2.23
N VAL A 66 -0.27 4.87 -3.09
CA VAL A 66 -0.67 5.01 -4.49
C VAL A 66 -0.55 3.67 -5.23
N LEU A 67 0.58 2.97 -5.07
CA LEU A 67 0.77 1.64 -5.65
C LEU A 67 -0.27 0.64 -5.13
N GLY A 68 -0.54 0.64 -3.83
CA GLY A 68 -1.57 -0.21 -3.22
C GLY A 68 -2.96 0.05 -3.80
N VAL A 69 -3.36 1.31 -3.94
CA VAL A 69 -4.65 1.70 -4.53
C VAL A 69 -4.74 1.31 -6.00
N VAL A 70 -3.68 1.54 -6.79
CA VAL A 70 -3.65 1.13 -8.20
C VAL A 70 -3.83 -0.38 -8.35
N LEU A 71 -3.14 -1.17 -7.52
CA LEU A 71 -3.29 -2.62 -7.52
C LEU A 71 -4.68 -3.06 -7.09
N LEU A 72 -5.30 -2.38 -6.11
CA LEU A 72 -6.68 -2.67 -5.75
C LEU A 72 -7.65 -2.40 -6.91
N ILE A 73 -7.56 -1.23 -7.54
CA ILE A 73 -8.42 -0.87 -8.67
C ILE A 73 -8.27 -1.91 -9.78
N TRP A 74 -7.03 -2.28 -10.10
CA TRP A 74 -6.76 -3.25 -11.14
C TRP A 74 -7.27 -4.66 -10.79
N GLY A 75 -7.01 -5.13 -9.57
CA GLY A 75 -7.50 -6.42 -9.09
C GLY A 75 -9.03 -6.48 -8.97
N PHE A 76 -9.70 -5.35 -8.69
CA PHE A 76 -11.15 -5.27 -8.70
C PHE A 76 -11.72 -5.35 -10.12
N ASN A 77 -11.06 -4.74 -11.11
CA ASN A 77 -11.49 -4.84 -12.50
C ASN A 77 -11.40 -6.28 -13.02
N GLU A 78 -10.29 -6.98 -12.75
CA GLU A 78 -10.16 -8.41 -13.09
C GLU A 78 -11.20 -9.28 -12.39
N ALA A 79 -11.46 -9.04 -11.11
CA ALA A 79 -12.45 -9.81 -10.36
C ALA A 79 -13.88 -9.62 -10.90
N LEU A 80 -14.19 -8.42 -11.41
CA LEU A 80 -15.47 -8.11 -12.03
C LEU A 80 -15.60 -8.81 -13.39
N GLU A 81 -14.58 -8.73 -14.25
CA GLU A 81 -14.55 -9.43 -15.55
C GLU A 81 -14.69 -10.95 -15.38
N ALA A 82 -14.02 -11.53 -14.37
CA ALA A 82 -14.13 -12.96 -14.07
C ALA A 82 -15.54 -13.36 -13.61
N ALA A 83 -16.23 -12.49 -12.86
CA ALA A 83 -17.60 -12.73 -12.42
C ALA A 83 -18.59 -12.67 -13.59
N GLU A 84 -18.48 -11.68 -14.48
CA GLU A 84 -19.33 -11.55 -15.67
C GLU A 84 -19.14 -12.73 -16.64
N ALA A 85 -17.90 -13.18 -16.85
CA ALA A 85 -17.61 -14.35 -17.68
C ALA A 85 -18.23 -15.64 -17.13
N ALA A 86 -18.25 -15.80 -15.80
CA ALA A 86 -18.85 -16.95 -15.12
C ALA A 86 -20.39 -16.94 -15.25
N GLU A 87 -21.04 -15.78 -15.16
CA GLU A 87 -22.48 -15.66 -15.37
C GLU A 87 -22.89 -15.98 -16.80
N LEU A 88 -22.14 -15.50 -17.80
CA LEU A 88 -22.39 -15.80 -19.21
C LEU A 88 -22.23 -17.29 -19.54
N GLN A 89 -21.24 -17.98 -18.98
CA GLN A 89 -21.09 -19.44 -19.13
C GLN A 89 -22.20 -20.22 -18.40
N GLY A 90 -22.62 -19.77 -17.22
CA GLY A 90 -23.74 -20.35 -16.48
C GLY A 90 -25.09 -20.18 -17.18
N ALA A 91 -25.28 -19.07 -17.90
CA ALA A 91 -26.47 -18.82 -18.70
C ALA A 91 -26.52 -19.67 -19.99
N ASN A 92 -25.36 -19.94 -20.61
CA ASN A 92 -25.25 -20.69 -21.86
C ASN A 92 -25.25 -22.23 -21.67
N SER A 93 -25.16 -22.70 -20.43
CA SER A 93 -25.16 -24.13 -20.06
C SER A 93 -26.51 -24.62 -19.51
N ARG A 94 -27.53 -23.74 -19.50
CA ARG A 94 -28.93 -24.06 -19.20
C ARG A 94 -29.76 -24.02 -20.47
#